data_AF-W9YF44-F1
#
_entry.id   AF-W9YF44-F1
#
_cell.length_a   1.000
_cell.length_b   1.000
_cell.length_c   1.000
_cell.angle_alpha   90.00
_cell.angle_beta   90.00
_cell.angle_gamma   90.00
#
_symmetry.space_group_name_H-M   'P 1'
#
loop_
_entity.id
_entity.type
_entity.pdbx_description
1 polymer ?
#
loop_
_entity_poly.entity_id
_entity_poly.type
_entity_poly.pdbx_seq_one_letter_code
_entity_poly.pdbx_strand_id
1 'polypeptide(L)'
;MPLEWNLQGDDGDGYSILTDLGQFGAVKFEIVTGQSCKFGLMQDWKDVGDPLTWPRRDSLPSTKIVYLRHIIDKCWTQGFKSAKGLSAELECVASET
;
A
#
# COMPACT_ATOMS: atom_id res chain seq x y z
N MET A 1 -7.66 14.59 -5.10
CA MET A 1 -8.69 13.69 -5.66
C MET A 1 -10.00 14.43 -5.71
N PRO A 2 -10.69 14.46 -6.86
CA PRO A 2 -12.07 14.95 -6.93
C PRO A 2 -12.98 14.11 -6.01
N LEU A 3 -13.97 14.75 -5.39
CA LEU A 3 -14.92 14.06 -4.49
C LEU A 3 -15.75 12.98 -5.20
N GLU A 4 -15.90 13.10 -6.52
CA GLU A 4 -16.69 12.19 -7.36
C GLU A 4 -15.91 10.93 -7.79
N TRP A 5 -14.64 10.78 -7.41
CA TRP A 5 -13.87 9.58 -7.79
C TRP A 5 -14.43 8.37 -7.03
N ASN A 6 -14.75 7.30 -7.75
CA ASN A 6 -15.14 6.04 -7.14
C ASN A 6 -13.94 5.42 -6.40
N LEU A 7 -13.82 5.70 -5.10
CA LEU A 7 -12.74 5.19 -4.26
C LEU A 7 -12.91 3.71 -3.86
N GLN A 8 -13.98 3.04 -4.29
CA GLN A 8 -14.24 1.63 -3.93
C GLN A 8 -13.82 0.64 -5.03
N GLY A 9 -13.47 1.13 -6.23
CA GLY A 9 -13.02 0.32 -7.37
C GLY A 9 -11.66 0.75 -7.91
N ASP A 10 -11.19 0.05 -8.92
CA ASP A 10 -10.20 0.57 -9.85
C ASP A 10 -10.89 1.46 -10.90
N ASP A 11 -10.20 2.52 -11.33
CA ASP A 11 -10.49 3.01 -12.67
C ASP A 11 -9.91 2.03 -13.69
N GLY A 12 -10.38 2.08 -14.93
CA GLY A 12 -9.92 1.18 -15.99
C GLY A 12 -8.42 1.25 -16.29
N ASP A 13 -7.70 2.18 -15.66
CA ASP A 13 -6.25 2.38 -15.73
C ASP A 13 -5.50 1.79 -14.52
N GLY A 14 -6.22 1.12 -13.61
CA GLY A 14 -5.65 0.44 -12.44
C GLY A 14 -5.33 1.35 -11.26
N TYR A 15 -5.66 2.65 -11.33
CA TYR A 15 -5.61 3.52 -10.17
C TYR A 15 -6.79 3.24 -9.27
N SER A 16 -6.48 2.96 -8.01
CA SER A 16 -7.50 2.63 -7.02
C SER A 16 -7.04 3.07 -5.64
N ILE A 17 -7.99 3.08 -4.70
CA ILE A 17 -7.62 3.21 -3.29
C ILE A 17 -6.60 2.15 -2.86
N LEU A 18 -6.58 0.97 -3.50
CA LEU A 18 -5.63 -0.08 -3.17
C LEU A 18 -4.22 0.37 -3.52
N THR A 19 -3.99 0.97 -4.68
CA THR A 19 -2.65 1.44 -5.08
C THR A 19 -2.12 2.51 -4.13
N ASP A 20 -2.98 3.43 -3.70
CA ASP A 20 -2.64 4.42 -2.67
C ASP A 20 -2.27 3.77 -1.33
N LEU A 21 -3.03 2.75 -0.90
CA LEU A 21 -2.76 2.00 0.32
C LEU A 21 -1.42 1.23 0.24
N GLY A 22 -1.09 0.65 -0.92
CA GLY A 22 0.19 -0.03 -1.16
C GLY A 22 1.37 0.94 -1.06
N GLN A 23 1.26 2.10 -1.72
CA GLN A 23 2.26 3.17 -1.65
C GLN A 23 2.39 3.74 -0.22
N PHE A 24 1.28 3.91 0.50
CA PHE A 24 1.30 4.31 1.90
C PHE A 24 2.12 3.32 2.76
N GLY A 25 1.96 2.01 2.54
CA GLY A 25 2.76 0.99 3.22
C GLY A 25 4.27 1.18 3.01
N ALA A 26 4.68 1.54 1.79
CA ALA A 26 6.09 1.87 1.50
C ALA A 26 6.56 3.11 2.26
N VAL A 27 5.80 4.21 2.21
CA VAL A 27 6.13 5.43 2.96
C VAL A 27 6.23 5.15 4.45
N LYS A 28 5.33 4.33 5.03
CA LYS A 28 5.43 3.96 6.44
C LYS A 28 6.65 3.12 6.76
N PHE A 29 7.01 2.17 5.90
CA PHE A 29 8.25 1.44 6.05
C PHE A 29 9.46 2.39 6.02
N GLU A 30 9.52 3.32 5.07
CA GLU A 30 10.62 4.29 4.95
C GLU A 30 10.73 5.18 6.20
N ILE A 31 9.60 5.68 6.71
CA ILE A 31 9.58 6.52 7.93
C ILE A 31 10.10 5.75 9.15
N VAL A 32 9.66 4.50 9.33
CA VAL A 32 10.00 3.72 10.53
C VAL A 32 11.45 3.21 10.50
N THR A 33 11.95 2.86 9.32
CA THR A 33 13.24 2.19 9.18
C THR A 33 14.37 3.10 8.71
N GLY A 34 14.03 4.24 8.10
CA GLY A 34 14.98 5.10 7.37
C GLY A 34 15.50 4.47 6.06
N GLN A 35 15.00 3.30 5.65
CA GLN A 35 15.42 2.60 4.45
C GLN A 35 14.43 2.85 3.31
N SER A 36 14.93 3.17 2.11
CA SER A 36 14.06 3.38 0.95
C SER A 36 13.33 2.09 0.55
N CYS A 37 12.07 2.22 0.15
CA CYS A 37 11.21 1.15 -0.30
C CYS A 37 10.46 1.58 -1.56
N LYS A 38 10.75 0.94 -2.69
CA LYS A 38 9.99 1.16 -3.92
C LYS A 38 8.79 0.23 -3.96
N PHE A 39 7.59 0.81 -4.00
CA PHE A 39 6.36 0.10 -4.32
C PHE A 39 5.91 0.52 -5.73
N GLY A 40 6.11 -0.38 -6.70
CA GLY A 40 5.80 -0.12 -8.10
C GLY A 40 4.99 -1.25 -8.72
N LEU A 41 3.90 -0.88 -9.41
CA LEU A 41 3.00 -1.81 -10.12
C LEU A 41 3.49 -2.19 -11.53
N MET A 42 4.53 -1.49 -12.01
CA MET A 42 5.10 -1.65 -13.35
C MET A 42 6.34 -2.56 -13.34
N GLN A 43 6.56 -3.37 -12.30
CA GLN A 43 7.76 -4.22 -12.21
C GLN A 43 7.87 -5.21 -13.38
N ASP A 44 6.72 -5.71 -13.85
CA ASP A 44 6.64 -6.67 -14.95
C ASP A 44 6.21 -6.03 -16.28
N TRP A 45 6.02 -4.71 -16.31
CA TRP A 45 5.55 -3.99 -17.50
C TRP A 45 6.66 -3.87 -18.54
N LYS A 46 6.43 -4.40 -19.75
CA LYS A 46 7.40 -4.41 -20.85
C LYS A 46 6.93 -3.61 -22.06
N ASP A 47 5.63 -3.63 -22.34
CA ASP A 47 5.03 -2.92 -23.48
C ASP A 47 3.64 -2.36 -23.16
N VAL A 48 3.16 -1.45 -24.00
CA VAL A 48 1.83 -0.84 -23.89
C VAL A 48 0.76 -1.91 -23.98
N GLY A 49 -0.11 -1.96 -22.96
CA GLY A 49 -1.18 -2.96 -22.83
C GLY A 49 -0.86 -4.09 -21.85
N ASP A 50 0.38 -4.20 -21.36
CA ASP A 50 0.69 -5.11 -20.25
C ASP A 50 -0.08 -4.70 -18.98
N PRO A 51 -0.66 -5.66 -18.23
CA PRO A 51 -1.40 -5.35 -17.03
C PRO A 51 -0.47 -4.82 -15.93
N LEU A 52 -0.95 -3.86 -15.15
CA LEU A 52 -0.31 -3.48 -13.90
C LEU A 52 -0.44 -4.63 -12.90
N THR A 53 0.69 -5.08 -12.35
CA THR A 53 0.73 -6.20 -11.40
C THR A 53 1.06 -5.72 -10.00
N TRP A 54 0.34 -6.27 -9.02
CA TRP A 54 0.68 -6.00 -7.64
C TRP A 54 2.06 -6.59 -7.32
N PRO A 55 2.97 -5.84 -6.67
CA PRO A 55 4.31 -6.34 -6.37
C PRO A 55 4.23 -7.56 -5.47
N ARG A 56 5.08 -8.55 -5.75
CA ARG A 56 5.16 -9.74 -4.91
C ARG A 56 5.70 -9.36 -3.54
N ARG A 57 5.16 -9.98 -2.48
CA ARG A 57 5.57 -9.63 -1.10
C ARG A 57 7.07 -9.84 -0.87
N ASP A 58 7.68 -10.83 -1.52
CA ASP A 58 9.11 -11.14 -1.44
C ASP A 58 10.01 -10.16 -2.21
N SER A 59 9.46 -9.37 -3.14
CA SER A 59 10.20 -8.26 -3.77
C SER A 59 10.23 -7.00 -2.91
N LEU A 60 9.43 -6.95 -1.85
CA LEU A 60 9.38 -5.85 -0.89
C LEU A 60 10.26 -6.14 0.35
N PRO A 61 10.81 -5.11 1.02
CA PRO A 61 11.62 -5.29 2.21
C PRO A 61 10.95 -6.12 3.32
N SER A 62 11.76 -6.81 4.11
CA SER A 62 11.27 -7.60 5.25
C SER A 62 10.74 -6.70 6.37
N THR A 63 9.57 -7.03 6.92
CA THR A 63 8.92 -6.30 8.05
C THR A 63 9.12 -6.99 9.41
N LYS A 64 9.89 -8.08 9.49
CA LYS A 64 9.93 -8.96 10.68
C LYS A 64 10.16 -8.23 12.02
N ILE A 65 11.02 -7.23 12.03
CA ILE A 65 11.43 -6.45 13.21
C ILE A 65 11.01 -4.97 13.14
N VAL A 66 10.08 -4.63 12.25
CA VAL A 66 9.68 -3.24 11.98
C VAL A 66 8.48 -2.84 12.87
N TYR A 67 8.55 -1.67 13.49
CA TYR A 67 7.41 -1.08 14.20
C TYR A 67 6.25 -0.86 13.21
N LEU A 68 5.00 -1.17 13.61
CA LEU A 68 3.82 -1.21 12.73
C LEU A 68 3.86 -2.25 11.58
N ARG A 69 4.64 -3.34 11.71
CA ARG A 69 4.70 -4.40 10.67
C ARG A 69 3.34 -4.86 10.16
N HIS A 70 2.35 -4.99 11.06
CA HIS A 70 1.04 -5.54 10.72
C HIS A 70 0.25 -4.60 9.78
N ILE A 71 0.37 -3.29 9.98
CA ILE A 71 -0.23 -2.28 9.08
C ILE A 71 0.51 -2.26 7.74
N ILE A 72 1.85 -2.25 7.76
CA ILE A 72 2.66 -2.27 6.54
C ILE A 72 2.36 -3.51 5.70
N ASP A 73 2.33 -4.70 6.31
CA ASP A 73 2.01 -5.94 5.61
C ASP A 73 0.58 -5.93 5.07
N LYS A 74 -0.43 -5.46 5.84
CA LYS A 74 -1.80 -5.32 5.32
C LYS A 74 -1.89 -4.38 4.11
N CYS A 75 -1.15 -3.27 4.11
CA CYS A 75 -1.05 -2.39 2.96
C CYS A 75 -0.52 -3.14 1.73
N TRP A 76 0.54 -3.93 1.90
CA TRP A 76 1.20 -4.67 0.81
C TRP A 76 0.51 -5.96 0.38
N THR A 77 -0.42 -6.50 1.17
CA THR A 77 -1.20 -7.69 0.81
C THR A 77 -2.66 -7.37 0.49
N GLN A 78 -2.98 -6.12 0.18
CA GLN A 78 -4.34 -5.64 -0.12
C GLN A 78 -5.36 -6.00 0.99
N GLY A 79 -4.90 -6.06 2.24
CA GLY A 79 -5.71 -6.39 3.41
C GLY A 79 -6.65 -5.25 3.81
N PHE A 80 -6.28 -4.01 3.50
CA PHE A 80 -7.17 -2.86 3.59
C PHE A 80 -8.00 -2.71 2.30
N LYS A 81 -9.28 -2.38 2.47
CA LYS A 81 -10.21 -2.09 1.35
C LYS A 81 -10.59 -0.61 1.27
N SER A 82 -10.16 0.20 2.22
CA SER A 82 -10.43 1.64 2.25
C SER A 82 -9.44 2.38 3.15
N ALA A 83 -9.27 3.68 2.92
CA ALA A 83 -8.53 4.56 3.81
C ALA A 83 -9.15 4.61 5.22
N LYS A 84 -10.48 4.49 5.34
CA LYS A 84 -11.17 4.45 6.63
C LYS A 84 -10.74 3.25 7.47
N GLY A 85 -10.63 2.07 6.85
CA GLY A 85 -10.14 0.86 7.54
C GLY A 85 -8.70 1.01 8.02
N LEU A 86 -7.84 1.61 7.19
CA LEU A 86 -6.46 1.93 7.58
C LEU A 86 -6.41 2.93 8.75
N SER A 87 -7.19 4.01 8.69
CA SER A 87 -7.22 5.04 9.75
C SER A 87 -7.63 4.44 11.10
N ALA A 88 -8.66 3.60 11.12
CA ALA A 88 -9.14 2.98 12.35
C ALA A 88 -8.06 2.11 13.03
N GLU A 89 -7.26 1.36 12.25
CA GLU A 89 -6.16 0.56 12.82
C GLU A 89 -5.00 1.45 13.30
N LEU A 90 -4.69 2.53 12.59
CA LEU A 90 -3.67 3.50 13.04
C LEU A 90 -4.07 4.19 14.35
N GLU A 91 -5.34 4.59 14.49
CA GLU A 91 -5.88 5.20 15.70
C GLU A 91 -5.89 4.21 16.88
N CYS A 92 -6.22 2.94 16.63
CA CYS A 92 -6.14 1.89 17.64
C CYS A 92 -4.72 1.79 18.21
N VAL A 93 -3.70 1.71 17.34
CA VAL A 93 -2.30 1.66 17.78
C VAL A 93 -1.87 2.93 18.51
N ALA A 94 -2.29 4.10 18.03
CA ALA A 94 -1.99 5.37 18.70
C ALA A 94 -2.63 5.49 20.10
N SER A 95 -3.73 4.78 20.36
CA SER A 95 -4.36 4.74 21.69
C SER A 95 -3.69 3.79 22.68
N GLU A 96 -2.80 2.91 22.19
CA GLU A 96 -2.06 1.94 23.01
C GLU A 96 -0.68 2.45 23.46
N THR A 97 -0.22 3.58 22.92
CA THR A 97 1.05 4.27 23.24
C THR A 97 0.84 5.50 24.11
#